data_AF-A0A7Y3BMW3-F1
#
_entry.id   AF-A0A7Y3BMW3-F1
#
_cell.length_a   1.000
_cell.length_b   1.000
_cell.length_c   1.000
_cell.angle_alpha   90.00
_cell.angle_beta   90.00
_cell.angle_gamma   90.00
#
_symmetry.space_group_name_H-M   'P 1'
#
loop_
_entity.id
_entity.type
_entity.pdbx_description
1 polymer ?
#
loop_
_entity_poly.entity_id
_entity_poly.type
_entity_poly.pdbx_seq_one_letter_code
_entity_poly.pdbx_strand_id
1 'polypeptide(L)' 'MRVPVVKIVRVKRKNITSYQLDYNLNGKRVREIIAHNKRDAEIVRAQRQQELTLGIHGIYPAQSKIISLKELINQYLNL' A
#
# COMPACT_ATOMS: atom_id res chain seq x y z
N MET A 1 0.79 -10.20 -8.08
CA MET A 1 0.65 -9.10 -7.10
C MET A 1 1.68 -8.02 -7.42
N ARG A 2 1.29 -6.74 -7.46
CA ARG A 2 2.24 -5.63 -7.55
C ARG A 2 2.17 -4.83 -6.25
N VAL A 3 3.18 -4.98 -5.39
CA VAL A 3 3.28 -4.19 -4.17
C VAL A 3 3.36 -2.70 -4.56
N PRO A 4 2.57 -1.81 -3.93
CA PRO A 4 2.67 -0.39 -4.17
C PRO A 4 4.08 0.13 -3.92
N VAL A 5 4.54 1.02 -4.80
CA VAL A 5 5.83 1.70 -4.65
C VAL A 5 5.60 2.99 -3.87
N VAL A 6 6.23 3.09 -2.70
CA VAL A 6 6.20 4.30 -1.87
C VAL A 6 7.20 5.32 -2.38
N LYS A 7 6.70 6.48 -2.81
CA LYS A 7 7.52 7.61 -3.27
C LYS A 7 7.62 8.68 -2.20
N ILE A 8 8.78 9.33 -2.11
CA ILE A 8 8.94 10.57 -1.34
C ILE A 8 8.82 11.74 -2.31
N VAL A 9 8.00 12.71 -1.96
CA VAL A 9 7.85 13.98 -2.68
C VAL A 9 8.24 15.10 -1.74
N ARG A 10 9.14 15.97 -2.20
CA ARG A 10 9.48 17.20 -1.47
C ARG A 10 8.36 18.22 -1.68
N VAL A 11 7.80 18.71 -0.59
CA VAL A 11 6.79 19.77 -0.56
C VAL A 11 7.41 21.00 0.07
N LYS A 12 7.49 22.10 -0.67
CA LYS A 12 7.92 23.39 -0.14
C LYS A 12 6.68 24.25 0.09
N ARG A 13 6.51 24.77 1.30
CA ARG A 13 5.50 25.80 1.61
C ARG A 13 6.18 26.97 2.28
N LYS A 14 6.11 28.14 1.64
CA LYS A 14 6.80 29.37 2.07
C LYS A 14 8.28 29.05 2.35
N ASN A 15 8.69 29.08 3.61
CA ASN A 15 10.08 28.85 4.04
C ASN A 15 10.33 27.45 4.61
N ILE A 16 9.33 26.56 4.64
CA ILE A 16 9.46 25.23 5.24
C ILE A 16 9.54 24.18 4.13
N THR A 17 10.55 23.31 4.23
CA THR A 17 10.62 22.08 3.44
C THR A 17 10.00 20.95 4.26
N SER A 18 9.07 20.24 3.65
CA SER A 18 8.49 19.01 4.18
C SER A 18 8.65 17.89 3.15
N TYR A 19 8.66 16.66 3.63
CA TYR A 19 8.71 15.46 2.81
C TYR A 19 7.43 14.68 3.03
N GLN A 20 6.83 14.27 1.93
CA GLN A 20 5.55 13.61 1.88
C GLN A 20 5.71 12.22 1.25
N LEU A 21 5.01 11.23 1.79
CA LEU A 21 4.82 9.94 1.12
C LEU A 21 3.66 10.02 0.14
N ASP A 22 3.84 9.45 -1.04
CA ASP A 22 2.81 9.33 -2.08
C ASP A 22 2.81 7.91 -2.64
N TYR A 23 1.70 7.20 -2.47
CA TYR A 23 1.50 5.85 -3.02
C TYR A 23 0.00 5.53 -3.17
N ASN A 24 -0.29 4.51 -3.97
CA ASN A 24 -1.64 4.00 -4.15
C ASN A 24 -1.83 2.71 -3.35
N LEU A 25 -2.84 2.66 -2.49
CA LEU A 25 -3.23 1.48 -1.72
C LEU A 25 -4.69 1.17 -2.03
N ASN A 26 -4.98 -0.03 -2.56
CA ASN A 26 -6.34 -0.51 -2.82
C ASN A 26 -7.21 0.48 -3.63
N GLY A 27 -6.64 1.11 -4.65
CA GLY A 27 -7.34 2.10 -5.49
C GLY A 27 -7.47 3.49 -4.87
N LYS A 28 -7.05 3.70 -3.62
CA LYS A 28 -6.99 5.01 -2.96
C LYS A 28 -5.57 5.55 -2.95
N ARG A 29 -5.40 6.83 -3.26
CA ARG A 29 -4.10 7.51 -3.15
C ARG A 29 -3.89 8.01 -1.73
N VAL A 30 -2.79 7.60 -1.12
CA VAL A 30 -2.38 8.01 0.23
C VAL A 30 -1.30 9.09 0.11
N ARG A 31 -1.48 10.18 0.84
CA ARG A 31 -0.64 11.37 0.82
C ARG A 31 -0.46 11.90 2.24
N GLU A 32 0.73 11.75 2.79
CA GLU A 32 1.01 12.05 4.19
C GLU A 32 2.35 12.77 4.36
N ILE A 33 2.37 13.89 5.07
CA ILE A 33 3.61 14.60 5.42
C ILE A 33 4.23 13.87 6.61
N ILE A 34 5.47 13.40 6.44
CA ILE A 34 6.13 12.51 7.41
C ILE A 34 7.32 13.13 8.12
N ALA A 35 8.01 14.09 7.49
CA ALA A 35 9.22 14.69 8.06
C ALA A 35 9.54 16.04 7.42
N HIS A 36 10.41 16.82 8.08
CA HIS A 36 10.96 18.08 7.55
C HIS A 36 12.41 17.95 7.07
N ASN A 37 13.04 16.79 7.25
CA ASN A 37 14.37 16.45 6.79
C ASN A 37 14.34 15.22 5.86
N LYS A 38 15.37 15.08 5.01
CA LYS A 38 15.41 14.02 3.99
C LYS A 38 15.68 12.64 4.61
N ARG A 39 16.55 12.59 5.62
CA ARG A 39 16.99 11.34 6.26
C ARG A 39 15.83 10.62 6.93
N ASP A 40 15.06 11.31 7.76
CA ASP A 40 13.95 10.67 8.47
C ASP A 40 12.84 10.31 7.48
N ALA A 41 12.66 11.12 6.41
CA ALA A 41 11.74 10.79 5.34
C ALA A 41 12.06 9.44 4.66
N GLU A 42 13.35 9.16 4.44
CA GLU A 42 13.81 7.90 3.85
C GLU A 42 13.62 6.71 4.80
N ILE A 43 13.83 6.89 6.10
CA ILE A 43 13.59 5.87 7.12
C ILE A 43 12.11 5.47 7.12
N VAL A 44 11.20 6.45 7.21
CA VAL A 44 9.76 6.18 7.24
C VAL A 44 9.27 5.60 5.89
N ARG A 45 9.85 6.03 4.76
CA ARG A 45 9.57 5.42 3.45
C ARG A 45 9.96 3.95 3.41
N ALA A 46 11.15 3.61 3.89
CA ALA A 46 11.63 2.24 3.93
C ALA A 46 10.74 1.37 4.82
N GLN A 47 10.39 1.86 6.00
CA GLN A 47 9.46 1.20 6.90
C GLN A 47 8.09 0.97 6.25
N ARG A 48 7.48 2.01 5.66
CA ARG A 48 6.18 1.89 4.99
C ARG A 48 6.23 0.91 3.81
N GLN A 49 7.33 0.91 3.04
CA GLN A 49 7.54 -0.05 1.95
C GLN A 49 7.65 -1.48 2.47
N GLN A 50 8.34 -1.70 3.59
CA GLN A 50 8.42 -3.01 4.24
C GLN A 50 7.05 -3.48 4.73
N GLU A 51 6.31 -2.64 5.45
CA GLU A 51 4.97 -2.96 5.96
C GLU A 51 3.99 -3.31 4.83
N LEU A 52 4.07 -2.59 3.71
CA LEU A 52 3.31 -2.91 2.50
C LEU A 52 3.75 -4.27 1.93
N THR A 53 5.06 -4.52 1.81
CA THR A 53 5.57 -5.79 1.29
C THR A 53 5.12 -6.98 2.14
N LEU A 54 5.04 -6.80 3.47
CA LEU A 54 4.55 -7.79 4.43
C LEU A 54 3.03 -7.93 4.45
N GLY A 55 2.29 -7.10 3.70
CA GLY A 55 0.83 -7.17 3.64
C GLY A 55 0.11 -6.64 4.90
N ILE A 56 0.82 -5.97 5.81
CA ILE A 56 0.28 -5.47 7.09
C ILE A 56 -0.88 -4.47 6.84
N HIS A 57 -0.76 -3.66 5.79
CA HIS A 57 -1.78 -2.66 5.43
C HIS A 57 -2.92 -3.22 4.56
N GLY A 58 -3.09 -4.55 4.51
CA GLY A 58 -4.19 -5.20 3.79
C GLY A 58 -4.16 -4.92 2.30
N ILE A 59 -3.02 -5.15 1.63
CA ILE A 59 -2.88 -5.07 0.17
C ILE A 59 -3.85 -6.08 -0.43
N TYR A 60 -5.02 -5.59 -0.87
CA TYR A 60 -6.17 -6.38 -1.29
C TYR A 60 -6.53 -7.47 -0.27
N PRO A 61 -7.57 -7.31 0.59
CA PRO A 61 -8.13 -8.50 1.24
C PRO A 61 -8.39 -9.51 0.12
N ALA A 62 -7.84 -10.71 0.25
CA ALA A 62 -8.11 -11.78 -0.70
C ALA A 62 -9.62 -11.74 -0.91
N GLN A 63 -10.08 -11.60 -2.16
CA GLN A 63 -11.51 -11.66 -2.44
C GLN A 63 -11.94 -13.06 -2.01
N SER A 64 -12.42 -13.18 -0.77
CA SER A 64 -12.95 -14.40 -0.22
C SER A 64 -14.28 -14.58 -0.91
N LYS A 65 -14.26 -15.34 -2.00
CA LYS A 65 -15.49 -15.76 -2.64
C LYS A 65 -16.09 -16.82 -1.73
N ILE A 66 -17.14 -16.46 -1.01
CA ILE A 66 -17.97 -17.43 -0.30
C ILE A 66 -18.70 -18.22 -1.39
N ILE A 67 -18.23 -19.44 -1.65
CA ILE A 67 -18.86 -20.37 -2.58
C ILE A 67 -19.54 -21.48 -1.77
N SER A 68 -20.68 -21.94 -2.26
CA SER A 68 -21.33 -23.11 -1.70
C SER A 68 -20.51 -24.38 -2.00
N LEU A 69 -20.67 -25.42 -1.17
CA LEU A 69 -20.02 -26.72 -1.40
C LEU A 69 -20.34 -27.27 -2.81
N LYS A 70 -21.57 -27.04 -3.29
CA LYS A 70 -22.01 -27.45 -4.63
C LYS A 70 -21.22 -26.76 -5.74
N GLU A 71 -20.99 -25.45 -5.62
CA GLU A 71 -20.19 -24.69 -6.60
C GLU A 71 -18.71 -25.12 -6.58
N LEU A 72 -18.16 -25.43 -5.39
CA LEU A 72 -16.81 -25.96 -5.27
C LEU A 72 -16.66 -27.31 -5.98
N ILE A 73 -17.62 -28.21 -5.78
CA ILE A 73 -17.63 -29.54 -6.41
C ILE A 73 -17.74 -29.41 -7.93
N ASN A 74 -18.64 -28.57 -8.45
CA ASN A 74 -18.77 -28.35 -9.89
C ASN A 74 -17.50 -27.77 -10.52
N GLN A 75 -16.85 -26.80 -9.86
CA GLN A 75 -15.59 -26.24 -10.35
C GLN A 75 -14.44 -27.25 -10.35
N TYR A 76 -14.42 -28.18 -9.38
CA TYR A 76 -13.34 -29.15 -9.26
C TYR A 76 -13.52 -30.36 -10.16
N LEU A 77 -14.77 -30.79 -10.39
CA LEU A 77 -15.09 -31.96 -11.19
C LEU A 77 -15.34 -31.65 -12.69
N ASN A 78 -15.36 -30.36 -13.10
CA ASN A 78 -15.71 -29.93 -14.46
C ASN A 78 -17.02 -30.59 -14.98
N LEU A 79 -18.03 -30.70 -14.10
CA LEU A 79 -19.39 -31.13 -14.44
C LEU A 79 -20.29 -29.93 -14.70
#